data_AF-A0AAU4Z570-F1
#
_entry.id   AF-A0AAU4Z570-F1
#
_cell.length_a   1.000
_cell.length_b   1.000
_cell.length_c   1.000
_cell.angle_alpha   90.00
_cell.angle_beta   90.00
_cell.angle_gamma   90.00
#
_symmetry.space_group_name_H-M   'P 1'
#
loop_
_entity.id
_entity.type
_entity.pdbx_description
1 polymer ?
#
loop_
_entity_poly.entity_id
_entity_poly.type
_entity_poly.pdbx_seq_one_letter_code
_entity_poly.pdbx_strand_id
1 'polypeptide(L)'
;MSYWNWSSDEWGQLVGQNETDFRRHAPRWTGRSTRSFLIAHAYHLGSFEIVSSTGRLNRATLAARVFGHDLVNQGLSRIRTVLSQWGYQYGRDDSKGITSVVCQLFLINRSPHVEDFTTALFERVRRENLLTPGIRALVYPVQRAVASLGFCEGPPHIVTSSVIKATDVPSVWGEWVERWYNTSTLTPKVRRTYRATLLMAGRWLAARHPAAADPRQWTRQVCADWVAAVDRMQVGEYAVRTAALGDRVGQPLGASTKDGYRDHPDLLPRLPGVGMASSAIRPATRAQHPPKRQGCHRPRSSRDF
;
A
#
# COMPACT_ATOMS: atom_id res chain seq x y z
N MET A 1 5.23 5.28 -51.69
CA MET A 1 5.52 4.90 -50.29
C MET A 1 4.71 5.81 -49.39
N SER A 2 3.75 5.27 -48.61
CA SER A 2 3.01 6.08 -47.65
C SER A 2 3.95 6.49 -46.53
N TYR A 3 4.09 7.79 -46.33
CA TYR A 3 5.12 8.44 -45.50
C TYR A 3 5.04 8.12 -43.99
N TRP A 4 4.16 7.19 -43.56
CA TRP A 4 3.81 6.96 -42.15
C TRP A 4 3.51 5.50 -41.78
N ASN A 5 3.80 4.52 -42.66
CA ASN A 5 3.59 3.09 -42.37
C ASN A 5 4.78 2.48 -41.62
N TRP A 6 5.21 3.12 -40.53
CA TRP A 6 6.33 2.66 -39.72
C TRP A 6 5.88 1.63 -38.69
N SER A 7 6.75 0.66 -38.42
CA SER A 7 6.63 -0.34 -37.37
C SER A 7 6.79 0.25 -35.97
N SER A 8 6.40 -0.51 -34.94
CA SER A 8 6.58 -0.09 -33.53
C SER A 8 8.04 0.20 -33.18
N ASP A 9 8.98 -0.54 -33.79
CA ASP A 9 10.42 -0.39 -33.54
C ASP A 9 10.96 0.89 -34.15
N GLU A 10 10.55 1.23 -35.37
CA GLU A 10 10.92 2.48 -36.04
C GLU A 10 10.38 3.70 -35.27
N TRP A 11 9.13 3.65 -34.81
CA TRP A 11 8.58 4.68 -33.92
C TRP A 11 9.34 4.75 -32.59
N GLY A 12 9.72 3.61 -32.01
CA GLY A 12 10.52 3.52 -30.79
C GLY A 12 11.89 4.17 -30.94
N GLN A 13 12.57 3.95 -32.08
CA GLN A 13 13.86 4.58 -32.39
C GLN A 13 13.72 6.10 -32.58
N LEU A 14 12.68 6.57 -33.28
CA LEU A 14 12.46 8.01 -33.50
C LEU A 14 12.18 8.74 -32.18
N VAL A 15 11.31 8.17 -31.34
CA VAL A 15 10.85 8.81 -30.10
C VAL A 15 11.89 8.67 -28.97
N GLY A 16 12.75 7.66 -29.04
CA GLY A 16 13.73 7.33 -28.02
C GLY A 16 13.09 6.82 -26.72
N GLN A 17 13.90 6.17 -25.88
CA GLN A 17 13.42 5.59 -24.62
C GLN A 17 13.05 6.66 -23.57
N ASN A 18 13.67 7.83 -23.65
CA ASN A 18 13.41 8.94 -22.74
C ASN A 18 13.68 10.29 -23.44
N GLU A 19 13.35 11.38 -22.75
CA GLU A 19 13.56 12.75 -23.26
C GLU A 19 15.03 13.06 -23.58
N THR A 20 15.98 12.53 -22.80
CA THR A 20 17.41 12.74 -23.04
C THR A 20 17.87 12.03 -24.31
N ASP A 21 17.39 10.80 -24.52
CA ASP A 21 17.69 9.99 -25.71
C ASP A 21 17.10 10.61 -26.98
N PHE A 22 15.85 11.07 -26.91
CA PHE A 22 15.22 11.84 -27.99
C PHE A 22 16.04 13.08 -28.37
N ARG A 23 16.48 13.87 -27.37
CA ARG A 23 17.24 15.11 -27.62
C ARG A 23 18.63 14.89 -28.21
N ARG A 24 19.22 13.69 -28.08
CA ARG A 24 20.51 13.39 -28.72
C ARG A 24 20.38 13.32 -30.24
N HIS A 25 19.22 12.88 -30.74
CA HIS A 25 18.98 12.65 -32.15
C HIS A 25 18.07 13.73 -32.77
N ALA A 26 17.30 14.45 -31.94
CA ALA A 26 16.39 15.49 -32.41
C ALA A 26 17.14 16.78 -32.81
N PRO A 27 16.68 17.47 -33.88
CA PRO A 27 17.21 18.78 -34.25
C PRO A 27 17.12 19.80 -33.11
N ARG A 28 18.09 20.71 -33.02
CA ARG A 28 18.19 21.70 -31.92
C ARG A 28 17.00 22.65 -31.79
N TRP A 29 16.23 22.83 -32.86
CA TRP A 29 15.01 23.66 -32.86
C TRP A 29 13.78 22.95 -32.31
N THR A 30 13.87 21.65 -31.98
CA THR A 30 12.74 20.89 -31.46
C THR A 30 12.36 21.33 -30.04
N GLY A 31 11.08 21.66 -29.86
CA GLY A 31 10.53 22.06 -28.57
C GLY A 31 10.41 20.89 -27.60
N ARG A 32 10.33 21.18 -26.29
CA ARG A 32 10.19 20.16 -25.22
C ARG A 32 8.91 19.30 -25.34
N SER A 33 7.91 19.77 -26.08
CA SER A 33 6.65 19.05 -26.30
C SER A 33 6.69 18.16 -27.54
N THR A 34 7.65 18.33 -28.45
CA THR A 34 7.73 17.63 -29.75
C THR A 34 7.68 16.12 -29.57
N ARG A 35 8.42 15.57 -28.61
CA ARG A 35 8.40 14.13 -28.30
C ARG A 35 6.99 13.63 -27.95
N SER A 36 6.25 14.38 -27.14
CA SER A 36 4.87 14.01 -26.77
C SER A 36 3.89 14.09 -27.94
N PHE A 37 4.10 15.00 -28.89
CA PHE A 37 3.33 15.05 -30.12
C PHE A 37 3.62 13.84 -31.00
N LEU A 38 4.90 13.51 -31.22
CA LEU A 38 5.27 12.34 -32.03
C LEU A 38 4.68 11.05 -31.47
N ILE A 39 4.73 10.86 -30.15
CA ILE A 39 4.10 9.70 -29.50
C ILE A 39 2.58 9.67 -29.74
N ALA A 40 1.91 10.81 -29.63
CA ALA A 40 0.46 10.88 -29.87
C ALA A 40 0.11 10.52 -31.33
N HIS A 41 0.91 10.96 -32.31
CA HIS A 41 0.71 10.59 -33.72
C HIS A 41 0.97 9.09 -33.95
N ALA A 42 2.08 8.56 -33.42
CA ALA A 42 2.41 7.14 -33.49
C ALA A 42 1.29 6.27 -32.88
N TYR A 43 0.67 6.76 -31.81
CA TYR A 43 -0.45 6.10 -31.15
C TYR A 43 -1.70 6.04 -32.03
N HIS A 44 -2.06 7.13 -32.71
CA HIS A 44 -3.22 7.17 -33.61
C HIS A 44 -3.04 6.30 -34.85
N LEU A 45 -1.81 6.15 -35.32
CA LEU A 45 -1.49 5.29 -36.48
C LEU A 45 -1.53 3.79 -36.16
N GLY A 46 -1.76 3.40 -34.89
CA GLY A 46 -1.97 2.02 -34.48
C GLY A 46 -0.70 1.17 -34.32
N SER A 47 0.40 1.59 -34.93
CA SER A 47 1.68 0.85 -34.94
C SER A 47 2.49 0.92 -33.64
N PHE A 48 2.09 1.74 -32.65
CA PHE A 48 2.86 1.95 -31.42
C PHE A 48 2.09 1.53 -30.18
N GLU A 49 2.65 0.59 -29.42
CA GLU A 49 2.19 0.28 -28.06
C GLU A 49 2.94 1.16 -27.05
N ILE A 50 2.20 1.94 -26.26
CA ILE A 50 2.79 2.73 -25.17
C ILE A 50 3.10 1.79 -24.00
N VAL A 51 4.25 1.12 -24.08
CA VAL A 51 4.75 0.26 -23.03
C VAL A 51 5.27 1.12 -21.85
N SER A 52 5.32 0.53 -20.65
CA SER A 52 5.93 1.13 -19.47
C SER A 52 7.37 1.60 -19.68
N SER A 53 8.05 1.10 -20.72
CA SER A 53 9.43 1.38 -21.11
C SER A 53 9.66 2.72 -21.84
N THR A 54 8.64 3.48 -22.25
CA THR A 54 8.80 4.78 -22.95
C THR A 54 9.30 5.94 -22.05
N GLY A 55 9.87 5.61 -20.89
CA GLY A 55 10.50 6.55 -19.95
C GLY A 55 9.52 7.38 -19.11
N ARG A 56 10.06 8.39 -18.40
CA ARG A 56 9.27 9.34 -17.61
C ARG A 56 8.47 10.28 -18.52
N LEU A 57 7.29 9.86 -18.91
CA LEU A 57 6.30 10.68 -19.60
C LEU A 57 5.20 11.11 -18.62
N ASN A 58 4.76 12.36 -18.73
CA ASN A 58 3.56 12.79 -18.04
C ASN A 58 2.35 12.14 -18.72
N ARG A 59 1.81 11.09 -18.09
CA ARG A 59 0.70 10.28 -18.62
C ARG A 59 -0.57 11.11 -18.80
N ALA A 60 -0.81 12.08 -17.92
CA ALA A 60 -1.97 12.97 -18.02
C ALA A 60 -1.88 13.87 -19.26
N THR A 61 -0.73 14.49 -19.47
CA THR A 61 -0.51 15.35 -20.65
C THR A 61 -0.61 14.55 -21.95
N LEU A 62 -0.07 13.32 -21.98
CA LEU A 62 -0.15 12.47 -23.16
C LEU A 62 -1.58 12.02 -23.43
N ALA A 63 -2.29 11.51 -22.42
CA ALA A 63 -3.68 11.09 -22.57
C ALA A 63 -4.58 12.26 -23.01
N ALA A 64 -4.41 13.45 -22.42
CA ALA A 64 -5.17 14.64 -22.83
C ALA A 64 -4.84 15.07 -24.27
N ARG A 65 -3.64 14.80 -24.76
CA ARG A 65 -3.23 15.10 -26.15
C ARG A 65 -3.81 14.09 -27.15
N VAL A 66 -3.98 12.83 -26.75
CA VAL A 66 -4.53 11.76 -27.58
C VAL A 66 -6.05 11.79 -27.61
N PHE A 67 -6.69 11.98 -26.45
CA PHE A 67 -8.14 11.84 -26.30
C PHE A 67 -8.87 13.16 -26.06
N GLY A 68 -8.15 14.26 -25.84
CA GLY A 68 -8.73 15.53 -25.41
C GLY A 68 -8.81 15.65 -23.88
N HIS A 69 -8.70 16.89 -23.41
CA HIS A 69 -8.62 17.21 -21.99
C HIS A 69 -9.95 16.91 -21.25
N ASP A 70 -11.09 17.19 -21.88
CA ASP A 70 -12.40 17.08 -21.26
C ASP A 70 -12.79 15.62 -21.04
N LEU A 71 -12.59 14.75 -22.03
CA LEU A 71 -12.87 13.31 -21.91
C LEU A 71 -12.00 12.67 -20.82
N VAL A 72 -10.71 13.00 -20.78
CA VAL A 72 -9.80 12.47 -19.75
C VAL A 72 -10.21 12.94 -18.36
N ASN A 73 -10.57 14.22 -18.19
CA ASN A 73 -11.00 14.75 -16.91
C ASN A 73 -12.34 14.18 -16.46
N GLN A 74 -13.27 13.96 -17.38
CA GLN A 74 -14.56 13.34 -17.10
C GLN A 74 -14.39 11.90 -16.60
N GLY A 75 -13.58 11.09 -17.29
CA GLY A 75 -13.29 9.73 -16.84
C GLY A 75 -12.56 9.71 -15.48
N LEU A 76 -11.58 10.58 -15.31
CA LEU A 76 -10.82 10.69 -14.07
C LEU A 76 -11.67 11.16 -12.88
N SER A 77 -12.59 12.11 -13.09
CA SER A 77 -13.45 12.63 -12.03
C SER A 77 -14.41 11.55 -11.52
N ARG A 78 -14.99 10.73 -12.40
CA ARG A 78 -15.87 9.61 -12.01
C ARG A 78 -15.17 8.63 -11.09
N ILE A 79 -13.96 8.20 -11.43
CA ILE A 79 -13.18 7.28 -10.60
C ILE A 79 -12.80 7.93 -9.25
N ARG A 80 -12.39 9.21 -9.28
CA ARG A 80 -12.03 9.95 -8.05
C ARG A 80 -13.21 10.13 -7.11
N THR A 81 -14.41 10.41 -7.62
CA THR A 81 -15.63 10.56 -6.83
C THR A 81 -15.97 9.26 -6.09
N VAL A 82 -15.89 8.12 -6.75
CA VAL A 82 -16.11 6.81 -6.11
C VAL A 82 -15.08 6.57 -5.00
N LEU A 83 -13.81 6.83 -5.28
CA LEU A 83 -12.74 6.59 -4.32
C LEU A 83 -12.81 7.55 -3.11
N SER A 84 -13.19 8.81 -3.31
CA SER A 84 -13.35 9.77 -2.23
C SER A 84 -14.50 9.39 -1.29
N GLN A 85 -15.60 8.84 -1.82
CA GLN A 85 -16.71 8.29 -1.03
C GLN A 85 -16.28 7.14 -0.12
N TRP A 86 -15.25 6.38 -0.50
CA TRP A 86 -14.68 5.31 0.33
C TRP A 86 -13.63 5.80 1.34
N GLY A 87 -13.47 7.12 1.49
CA GLY A 87 -12.53 7.72 2.42
C GLY A 87 -11.08 7.74 1.93
N TYR A 88 -10.84 7.49 0.63
CA TYR A 88 -9.53 7.79 0.06
C TYR A 88 -9.35 9.31 -0.02
N GLN A 89 -8.74 9.88 1.02
CA GLN A 89 -8.30 11.27 1.04
C GLN A 89 -6.94 11.36 0.36
N TYR A 90 -6.95 11.63 -0.95
CA TYR A 90 -5.74 11.73 -1.73
C TYR A 90 -5.00 13.03 -1.40
N GLY A 91 -3.91 12.92 -0.64
CA GLY A 91 -2.92 13.98 -0.53
C GLY A 91 -2.30 14.34 -1.88
N ARG A 92 -1.52 15.43 -1.94
CA ARG A 92 -0.91 15.97 -3.17
C ARG A 92 -0.17 14.94 -4.05
N ASP A 93 0.32 13.84 -3.47
CA ASP A 93 1.09 12.81 -4.18
C ASP A 93 0.24 11.61 -4.64
N ASP A 94 -0.66 11.08 -3.80
CA ASP A 94 -1.53 9.96 -4.22
C ASP A 94 -2.52 10.40 -5.31
N SER A 95 -2.95 11.67 -5.30
CA SER A 95 -3.79 12.26 -6.34
C SER A 95 -3.12 12.23 -7.72
N LYS A 96 -1.79 12.44 -7.76
CA LYS A 96 -0.98 12.32 -8.98
C LYS A 96 -0.81 10.86 -9.40
N GLY A 97 -0.66 9.96 -8.44
CA GLY A 97 -0.58 8.52 -8.67
C GLY A 97 -1.84 7.98 -9.36
N ILE A 98 -3.03 8.33 -8.84
CA ILE A 98 -4.32 7.93 -9.43
C ILE A 98 -4.48 8.50 -10.83
N THR A 99 -4.19 9.78 -11.04
CA THR A 99 -4.19 10.36 -12.39
C THR A 99 -3.30 9.58 -13.34
N SER A 100 -2.08 9.26 -12.90
CA SER A 100 -1.11 8.55 -13.72
C SER A 100 -1.61 7.15 -14.08
N VAL A 101 -2.16 6.38 -13.14
CA VAL A 101 -2.74 5.05 -13.42
C VAL A 101 -3.91 5.15 -14.38
N VAL A 102 -4.89 6.00 -14.10
CA VAL A 102 -6.10 6.10 -14.93
C VAL A 102 -5.75 6.54 -16.35
N CYS A 103 -4.87 7.54 -16.52
CA CYS A 103 -4.43 7.97 -17.84
C CYS A 103 -3.63 6.89 -18.56
N GLN A 104 -2.80 6.12 -17.85
CA GLN A 104 -2.08 5.00 -18.44
C GLN A 104 -3.05 3.87 -18.86
N LEU A 105 -4.11 3.61 -18.09
CA LEU A 105 -5.15 2.65 -18.47
C LEU A 105 -5.92 3.11 -19.72
N PHE A 106 -6.27 4.39 -19.84
CA PHE A 106 -6.86 4.92 -21.08
C PHE A 106 -5.96 4.68 -22.30
N LEU A 107 -4.66 4.95 -22.14
CA LEU A 107 -3.67 4.74 -23.20
C LEU A 107 -3.49 3.25 -23.55
N ILE A 108 -3.50 2.35 -22.58
CA ILE A 108 -3.40 0.90 -22.83
C ILE A 108 -4.68 0.38 -23.51
N ASN A 109 -5.85 0.85 -23.05
CA ASN A 109 -7.14 0.40 -23.56
C ASN A 109 -7.52 1.02 -24.92
N ARG A 110 -6.83 2.09 -25.34
CA ARG A 110 -7.18 2.89 -26.52
C ARG A 110 -8.57 3.52 -26.47
N SER A 111 -9.02 3.85 -25.26
CA SER A 111 -10.28 4.57 -25.04
C SER A 111 -10.19 5.48 -23.81
N PRO A 112 -10.74 6.71 -23.87
CA PRO A 112 -10.87 7.58 -22.70
C PRO A 112 -12.11 7.27 -21.84
N HIS A 113 -12.92 6.29 -22.23
CA HIS A 113 -14.15 5.94 -21.53
C HIS A 113 -13.88 4.92 -20.43
N VAL A 114 -14.41 5.18 -19.24
CA VAL A 114 -14.27 4.28 -18.07
C VAL A 114 -15.12 3.03 -18.25
N GLU A 115 -16.19 3.16 -19.03
CA GLU A 115 -17.05 2.08 -19.51
C GLU A 115 -16.27 0.95 -20.18
N ASP A 116 -15.18 1.28 -20.88
CA ASP A 116 -14.39 0.33 -21.64
C ASP A 116 -13.34 -0.37 -20.79
N PHE A 117 -13.25 -0.07 -19.48
CA PHE A 117 -12.31 -0.72 -18.56
C PHE A 117 -12.83 -2.10 -18.15
N THR A 118 -12.71 -3.07 -19.06
CA THR A 118 -13.13 -4.45 -18.83
C THR A 118 -12.23 -5.21 -17.85
N THR A 119 -12.72 -6.34 -17.31
CA THR A 119 -11.90 -7.25 -16.48
C THR A 119 -10.63 -7.70 -17.21
N ALA A 120 -10.74 -8.01 -18.50
CA ALA A 120 -9.63 -8.43 -19.35
C ALA A 120 -8.51 -7.37 -19.45
N LEU A 121 -8.86 -6.08 -19.45
CA LEU A 121 -7.87 -5.00 -19.39
C LEU A 121 -7.03 -5.09 -18.12
N PHE A 122 -7.66 -5.23 -16.95
CA PHE A 122 -6.95 -5.29 -15.68
C PHE A 122 -6.09 -6.56 -15.56
N GLU A 123 -6.57 -7.69 -16.08
CA GLU A 123 -5.79 -8.93 -16.15
C GLU A 123 -4.58 -8.79 -17.07
N ARG A 124 -4.76 -8.24 -18.27
CA ARG A 124 -3.67 -7.94 -19.21
C ARG A 124 -2.61 -7.06 -18.56
N VAL A 125 -3.03 -5.96 -17.92
CA VAL A 125 -2.14 -5.01 -17.25
C VAL A 125 -1.29 -5.67 -16.16
N ARG A 126 -1.87 -6.60 -15.40
CA ARG A 126 -1.13 -7.36 -14.37
C ARG A 126 -0.17 -8.37 -14.99
N ARG A 127 -0.64 -9.16 -15.96
CA ARG A 127 0.11 -10.24 -16.60
C ARG A 127 1.33 -9.70 -17.35
N GLU A 128 1.15 -8.64 -18.12
CA GLU A 128 2.18 -8.05 -19.00
C GLU A 128 2.98 -6.93 -18.33
N ASN A 129 2.72 -6.66 -17.04
CA ASN A 129 3.51 -5.72 -16.26
C ASN A 129 3.53 -4.29 -16.84
N LEU A 130 2.40 -3.85 -17.42
CA LEU A 130 2.31 -2.64 -18.26
C LEU A 130 2.38 -1.31 -17.48
N LEU A 131 2.51 -1.35 -16.15
CA LEU A 131 2.63 -0.16 -15.29
C LEU A 131 3.97 -0.11 -14.57
N THR A 132 4.44 1.12 -14.36
CA THR A 132 5.64 1.37 -13.57
C THR A 132 5.43 0.95 -12.10
N PRO A 133 6.47 0.47 -11.40
CA PRO A 133 6.34 -0.07 -10.05
C PRO A 133 5.65 0.90 -9.07
N GLY A 134 5.95 2.20 -9.16
CA GLY A 134 5.42 3.22 -8.24
C GLY A 134 3.92 3.44 -8.31
N ILE A 135 3.26 3.12 -9.42
CA ILE A 135 1.81 3.32 -9.58
C ILE A 135 1.03 2.00 -9.64
N ARG A 136 1.72 0.86 -9.72
CA ARG A 136 1.09 -0.47 -9.85
C ARG A 136 0.15 -0.82 -8.70
N ALA A 137 0.48 -0.42 -7.47
CA ALA A 137 -0.35 -0.67 -6.30
C ALA A 137 -1.74 0.00 -6.40
N LEU A 138 -1.86 1.07 -7.19
CA LEU A 138 -3.09 1.82 -7.39
C LEU A 138 -4.04 1.16 -8.41
N VAL A 139 -3.63 0.09 -9.11
CA VAL A 139 -4.53 -0.69 -9.98
C VAL A 139 -5.67 -1.31 -9.19
N TYR A 140 -5.39 -1.82 -7.99
CA TYR A 140 -6.40 -2.46 -7.15
C TYR A 140 -7.55 -1.51 -6.78
N PRO A 141 -7.31 -0.32 -6.19
CA PRO A 141 -8.38 0.61 -5.89
C PRO A 141 -9.08 1.13 -7.15
N VAL A 142 -8.36 1.31 -8.28
CA VAL A 142 -8.99 1.73 -9.54
C VAL A 142 -9.93 0.65 -10.10
N GLN A 143 -9.53 -0.63 -10.15
CA GLN A 143 -10.43 -1.71 -10.60
C GLN A 143 -11.63 -1.84 -9.68
N ARG A 144 -11.41 -1.74 -8.37
CA ARG A 144 -12.50 -1.69 -7.37
C ARG A 144 -13.52 -0.60 -7.72
N ALA A 145 -13.06 0.62 -7.99
CA ALA A 145 -13.93 1.75 -8.31
C ALA A 145 -14.70 1.53 -9.62
N VAL A 146 -14.03 1.00 -10.65
CA VAL A 146 -14.65 0.68 -11.94
C VAL A 146 -15.68 -0.43 -11.80
N ALA A 147 -15.40 -1.44 -10.97
CA ALA A 147 -16.35 -2.50 -10.66
C ALA A 147 -17.59 -1.98 -9.91
N SER A 148 -17.45 -1.02 -8.99
CA SER A 148 -18.61 -0.38 -8.36
C SER A 148 -19.41 0.51 -9.31
N LEU A 149 -18.83 0.94 -10.43
CA LEU A 149 -19.55 1.59 -11.51
C LEU A 149 -20.25 0.59 -12.44
N GLY A 150 -19.97 -0.72 -12.30
CA GLY A 150 -20.63 -1.79 -13.07
C GLY A 150 -19.94 -2.18 -14.38
N PHE A 151 -18.73 -1.69 -14.66
CA PHE A 151 -18.06 -1.90 -15.97
C PHE A 151 -17.11 -3.10 -16.00
N CYS A 152 -16.72 -3.61 -14.84
CA CYS A 152 -15.91 -4.83 -14.75
C CYS A 152 -16.25 -5.62 -13.51
N GLU A 153 -15.73 -6.85 -13.44
CA GLU A 153 -15.70 -7.58 -12.20
C GLU A 153 -14.73 -6.90 -11.22
N GLY A 154 -15.05 -6.97 -9.93
CA GLY A 154 -14.13 -6.55 -8.87
C GLY A 154 -12.78 -7.22 -9.08
N PRO A 155 -11.66 -6.60 -8.64
CA PRO A 155 -10.40 -7.34 -8.63
C PRO A 155 -10.65 -8.64 -7.90
N PRO A 156 -10.04 -9.75 -8.36
CA PRO A 156 -10.17 -11.02 -7.67
C PRO A 156 -9.95 -10.70 -6.21
N HIS A 157 -10.91 -11.07 -5.38
CA HIS A 157 -10.72 -11.02 -3.95
C HIS A 157 -9.48 -11.89 -3.73
N ILE A 158 -8.29 -11.27 -3.68
CA ILE A 158 -7.27 -11.79 -2.81
C ILE A 158 -8.05 -11.84 -1.52
N VAL A 159 -8.32 -13.04 -1.07
CA VAL A 159 -8.84 -13.30 0.25
C VAL A 159 -7.74 -12.80 1.21
N THR A 160 -7.70 -11.48 1.36
CA THR A 160 -7.59 -10.75 2.61
C THR A 160 -8.96 -10.69 3.28
N SER A 161 -9.91 -11.56 2.87
CA SER A 161 -10.97 -12.01 3.77
C SER A 161 -10.21 -12.54 5.00
N SER A 162 -10.23 -11.83 6.11
CA SER A 162 -11.25 -11.93 7.16
C SER A 162 -11.40 -13.33 7.76
N VAL A 163 -10.84 -14.36 7.13
CA VAL A 163 -10.34 -15.54 7.81
C VAL A 163 -8.82 -15.43 7.75
N ILE A 164 -8.28 -14.65 8.68
CA ILE A 164 -7.06 -15.09 9.35
C ILE A 164 -7.48 -16.46 9.88
N LYS A 165 -7.31 -17.53 9.08
CA LYS A 165 -7.43 -18.85 9.63
C LYS A 165 -6.43 -18.83 10.76
N ALA A 166 -6.90 -19.26 11.92
CA ALA A 166 -6.09 -19.69 13.03
C ALA A 166 -5.21 -20.88 12.61
N THR A 167 -4.59 -20.85 11.42
CA THR A 167 -3.50 -21.74 11.06
C THR A 167 -2.44 -21.51 12.11
N ASP A 168 -2.14 -22.52 12.91
CA ASP A 168 -1.17 -22.46 14.01
C ASP A 168 -1.55 -21.55 15.19
N VAL A 169 -2.83 -21.15 15.33
CA VAL A 169 -3.35 -20.52 16.56
C VAL A 169 -4.32 -21.49 17.22
N PRO A 170 -4.22 -21.75 18.53
CA PRO A 170 -5.20 -22.60 19.22
C PRO A 170 -6.61 -22.04 19.05
N SER A 171 -7.59 -22.89 18.73
CA SER A 171 -8.98 -22.49 18.46
C SER A 171 -9.57 -21.64 19.60
N VAL A 172 -9.35 -22.08 20.84
CA VAL A 172 -9.76 -21.37 22.07
C VAL A 172 -9.21 -19.94 22.09
N TRP A 173 -7.92 -19.75 21.77
CA TRP A 173 -7.30 -18.44 21.72
C TRP A 173 -7.89 -17.57 20.60
N GLY A 174 -8.11 -18.14 19.42
CA GLY A 174 -8.72 -17.45 18.29
C GLY A 174 -10.10 -16.89 18.62
N GLU A 175 -10.96 -17.68 19.27
CA GLU A 175 -12.29 -17.26 19.70
C GLU A 175 -12.25 -16.10 20.70
N TRP A 176 -11.29 -16.13 21.63
CA TRP A 176 -11.06 -15.04 22.58
C TRP A 176 -10.68 -13.73 21.89
N VAL A 177 -9.79 -13.80 20.90
CA VAL A 177 -9.35 -12.63 20.13
C VAL A 177 -10.48 -12.04 19.30
N GLU A 178 -11.29 -12.87 18.65
CA GLU A 178 -12.46 -12.39 17.90
C GLU A 178 -13.52 -11.77 18.81
N ARG A 179 -13.80 -12.40 19.97
CA ARG A 179 -14.71 -11.85 20.97
C ARG A 179 -14.25 -10.46 21.41
N TRP A 180 -12.98 -10.31 21.80
CA TRP A 180 -12.41 -9.02 22.17
C TRP A 180 -12.47 -7.99 21.04
N TYR A 181 -12.14 -8.39 19.80
CA TYR A 181 -12.17 -7.49 18.65
C TYR A 181 -13.59 -6.95 18.37
N ASN A 182 -14.62 -7.75 18.65
CA ASN A 182 -16.01 -7.38 18.46
C ASN A 182 -16.59 -6.56 19.63
N THR A 183 -16.12 -6.78 20.86
CA THR A 183 -16.64 -6.09 22.06
C THR A 183 -15.83 -4.86 22.48
N SER A 184 -14.65 -4.62 21.89
CA SER A 184 -13.79 -3.50 22.26
C SER A 184 -14.32 -2.15 21.74
N THR A 185 -14.33 -1.14 22.62
CA THR A 185 -14.72 0.25 22.31
C THR A 185 -13.57 1.09 21.73
N LEU A 186 -12.40 0.50 21.52
CA LEU A 186 -11.26 1.17 20.90
C LEU A 186 -11.54 1.54 19.43
N THR A 187 -10.81 2.53 18.91
CA THR A 187 -10.95 2.92 17.51
C THR A 187 -10.67 1.74 16.56
N PRO A 188 -11.30 1.69 15.37
CA PRO A 188 -11.12 0.58 14.43
C PRO A 188 -9.66 0.34 14.04
N LYS A 189 -8.85 1.40 13.95
CA LYS A 189 -7.41 1.32 13.66
C LYS A 189 -6.66 0.61 14.78
N VAL A 190 -6.90 1.01 16.04
CA VAL A 190 -6.25 0.42 17.22
C VAL A 190 -6.68 -1.04 17.42
N ARG A 191 -7.96 -1.35 17.24
CA ARG A 191 -8.49 -2.72 17.29
C ARG A 191 -7.79 -3.67 16.32
N ARG A 192 -7.56 -3.22 15.07
CA ARG A 192 -6.88 -4.02 14.05
C ARG A 192 -5.42 -4.29 14.42
N THR A 193 -4.71 -3.27 14.90
CA THR A 193 -3.32 -3.42 15.35
C THR A 193 -3.22 -4.45 16.48
N TYR A 194 -4.09 -4.34 17.48
CA TYR A 194 -4.07 -5.24 18.64
C TYR A 194 -4.50 -6.67 18.29
N ARG A 195 -5.51 -6.83 17.43
CA ARG A 195 -5.91 -8.14 16.93
C ARG A 195 -4.73 -8.88 16.29
N ALA A 196 -3.91 -8.18 15.48
CA ALA A 196 -2.72 -8.78 14.88
C ALA A 196 -1.69 -9.24 15.93
N THR A 197 -1.42 -8.41 16.95
CA THR A 197 -0.51 -8.76 18.05
C THR A 197 -1.03 -9.94 18.87
N LEU A 198 -2.33 -9.99 19.17
CA LEU A 198 -2.93 -11.09 19.93
C LEU A 198 -2.87 -12.41 19.15
N LEU A 199 -3.08 -12.38 17.83
CA LEU A 199 -2.92 -13.58 16.99
C LEU A 199 -1.46 -14.04 16.91
N MET A 200 -0.50 -13.12 16.93
CA MET A 200 0.92 -13.44 17.02
C MET A 200 1.26 -14.13 18.36
N ALA A 201 0.71 -13.65 19.48
CA ALA A 201 0.83 -14.31 20.78
C ALA A 201 0.21 -15.72 20.75
N GLY A 202 -0.92 -15.90 20.08
CA GLY A 202 -1.55 -17.22 19.89
C GLY A 202 -0.65 -18.22 19.16
N ARG A 203 0.11 -17.77 18.17
CA ARG A 203 1.07 -18.60 17.43
C ARG A 203 2.27 -18.99 18.26
N TRP A 204 2.77 -18.04 19.06
CA TRP A 204 3.82 -18.32 20.03
C TRP A 204 3.38 -19.31 21.10
N LEU A 205 2.14 -19.19 21.61
CA LEU A 205 1.57 -20.16 22.53
C LEU A 205 1.53 -21.56 21.92
N ALA A 206 1.04 -21.70 20.69
CA ALA A 206 1.02 -23.01 20.00
C ALA A 206 2.42 -23.63 19.90
N ALA A 207 3.45 -22.81 19.68
CA ALA A 207 4.82 -23.29 19.51
C ALA A 207 5.53 -23.62 20.84
N ARG A 208 5.25 -22.89 21.92
CA ARG A 208 6.11 -22.92 23.13
C ARG A 208 5.38 -23.19 24.44
N HIS A 209 4.08 -22.90 24.51
CA HIS A 209 3.23 -23.13 25.69
C HIS A 209 1.82 -23.60 25.28
N PRO A 210 1.67 -24.77 24.61
CA PRO A 210 0.39 -25.23 24.12
C PRO A 210 -0.64 -25.47 25.24
N ALA A 211 -0.16 -25.80 26.44
CA ALA A 211 -1.00 -25.95 27.64
C ALA A 211 -1.52 -24.61 28.20
N ALA A 212 -1.10 -23.46 27.69
CA ALA A 212 -1.59 -22.13 28.04
C ALA A 212 -2.38 -21.48 26.88
N ALA A 213 -2.94 -22.32 26.00
CA ALA A 213 -3.80 -21.91 24.89
C ALA A 213 -5.09 -21.21 25.33
N ASP A 214 -5.59 -21.52 26.52
CA ASP A 214 -6.66 -20.74 27.16
C ASP A 214 -6.03 -19.53 27.88
N PRO A 215 -6.41 -18.28 27.52
CA PRO A 215 -5.98 -17.08 28.24
C PRO A 215 -6.18 -17.15 29.76
N ARG A 216 -7.14 -17.93 30.24
CA ARG A 216 -7.39 -18.13 31.69
C ARG A 216 -6.29 -18.91 32.40
N GLN A 217 -5.50 -19.68 31.66
CA GLN A 217 -4.40 -20.50 32.19
C GLN A 217 -3.06 -19.76 32.17
N TRP A 218 -3.06 -18.49 31.77
CA TRP A 218 -1.85 -17.68 31.76
C TRP A 218 -1.38 -17.42 33.18
N THR A 219 -0.16 -17.84 33.48
CA THR A 219 0.52 -17.52 34.72
C THR A 219 1.45 -16.33 34.52
N ARG A 220 1.91 -15.73 35.63
CA ARG A 220 2.96 -14.70 35.60
C ARG A 220 4.22 -15.18 34.86
N GLN A 221 4.51 -16.48 34.94
CA GLN A 221 5.63 -17.10 34.23
C GLN A 221 5.42 -17.07 32.70
N VAL A 222 4.23 -17.45 32.23
CA VAL A 222 3.89 -17.39 30.78
C VAL A 222 3.96 -15.96 30.26
N CYS A 223 3.52 -14.97 31.05
CA CYS A 223 3.66 -13.56 30.70
C CYS A 223 5.13 -13.13 30.57
N ALA A 224 5.99 -13.55 31.51
CA ALA A 224 7.43 -13.25 31.48
C ALA A 224 8.11 -13.92 30.27
N ASP A 225 7.75 -15.16 29.97
CA ASP A 225 8.26 -15.92 28.83
C ASP A 225 7.82 -15.28 27.50
N TRP A 226 6.60 -14.73 27.42
CA TRP A 226 6.14 -13.96 26.28
C TRP A 226 6.95 -12.67 26.09
N VAL A 227 7.16 -11.89 27.16
CA VAL A 227 7.97 -10.66 27.09
C VAL A 227 9.41 -10.96 26.66
N ALA A 228 9.99 -12.05 27.17
CA ALA A 228 11.31 -12.52 26.76
C ALA A 228 11.33 -13.00 25.30
N ALA A 229 10.25 -13.65 24.84
CA ALA A 229 10.11 -14.04 23.45
C ALA A 229 10.04 -12.82 22.53
N VAL A 230 9.21 -11.82 22.84
CA VAL A 230 9.12 -10.55 22.10
C VAL A 230 10.46 -9.82 22.03
N ASP A 231 11.28 -9.89 23.08
CA ASP A 231 12.60 -9.27 23.07
C ASP A 231 13.59 -9.97 22.13
N ARG A 232 13.47 -11.28 21.97
CA ARG A 232 14.34 -12.08 21.09
C ARG A 232 13.76 -12.26 19.68
N MET A 233 12.50 -11.88 19.49
CA MET A 233 11.74 -12.12 18.26
C MET A 233 12.34 -11.38 17.08
N GLN A 234 12.39 -12.07 15.94
CA GLN A 234 12.77 -11.49 14.66
C GLN A 234 11.54 -10.98 13.90
N VAL A 235 11.73 -9.98 13.06
CA VAL A 235 10.72 -9.45 12.14
C VAL A 235 10.25 -10.61 11.25
N GLY A 236 8.95 -10.93 11.32
CA GLY A 236 8.35 -12.02 10.56
C GLY A 236 8.20 -13.32 11.35
N GLU A 237 8.87 -13.48 12.49
CA GLU A 237 8.71 -14.63 13.37
C GLU A 237 7.30 -14.62 13.99
N TYR A 238 6.57 -15.73 13.86
CA TYR A 238 5.13 -15.85 14.22
C TYR A 238 4.18 -14.92 13.43
N ALA A 239 4.64 -14.24 12.38
CA ALA A 239 3.79 -13.47 11.48
C ALA A 239 3.35 -14.32 10.28
N VAL A 240 2.05 -14.28 9.95
CA VAL A 240 1.47 -15.02 8.81
C VAL A 240 1.97 -14.49 7.46
N ARG A 241 2.42 -13.23 7.42
CA ARG A 241 2.81 -12.57 6.18
C ARG A 241 4.14 -11.86 6.33
N THR A 242 5.15 -12.44 5.71
CA THR A 242 6.51 -11.88 5.59
C THR A 242 6.74 -11.21 4.24
N ALA A 243 5.86 -11.42 3.25
CA ALA A 243 6.03 -10.94 1.87
C ALA A 243 6.15 -9.40 1.74
N ALA A 244 5.50 -8.63 2.61
CA ALA A 244 5.60 -7.17 2.63
C ALA A 244 6.76 -6.65 3.51
N LEU A 245 7.45 -7.54 4.24
CA LEU A 245 8.55 -7.19 5.12
C LEU A 245 9.90 -7.20 4.39
N GLY A 246 9.97 -7.84 3.21
CA GLY A 246 11.15 -7.82 2.33
C GLY A 246 12.43 -8.21 3.06
N ASP A 247 13.48 -7.41 2.89
CA ASP A 247 14.82 -7.64 3.48
C ASP A 247 14.86 -7.51 5.01
N ARG A 248 13.76 -7.09 5.64
CA ARG A 248 13.68 -6.97 7.10
C ARG A 248 13.37 -8.30 7.78
N VAL A 249 12.90 -9.31 7.04
CA VAL A 249 12.58 -10.63 7.61
C VAL A 249 13.84 -11.23 8.22
N GLY A 250 13.75 -11.71 9.46
CA GLY A 250 14.88 -12.28 10.19
C GLY A 250 15.75 -11.27 10.97
N GLN A 251 15.54 -9.96 10.79
CA GLN A 251 16.20 -8.95 11.62
C GLN A 251 15.53 -8.84 13.00
N PRO A 252 16.26 -8.48 14.07
CA PRO A 252 15.64 -8.21 15.37
C PRO A 252 14.56 -7.11 15.29
N LEU A 253 13.48 -7.26 16.05
CA LEU A 253 12.48 -6.19 16.18
C LEU A 253 13.13 -4.88 16.68
N GLY A 254 12.77 -3.75 16.06
CA GLY A 254 13.20 -2.43 16.52
C GLY A 254 12.63 -2.07 17.90
N ALA A 255 13.35 -1.26 18.67
CA ALA A 255 12.99 -0.90 20.05
C ALA A 255 11.56 -0.36 20.19
N SER A 256 11.11 0.53 19.30
CA SER A 256 9.75 1.07 19.32
C SER A 256 8.66 0.03 19.03
N THR A 257 8.97 -0.99 18.23
CA THR A 257 8.06 -2.11 17.94
C THR A 257 7.97 -3.06 19.14
N LYS A 258 9.11 -3.30 19.82
CA LYS A 258 9.16 -4.08 21.07
C LYS A 258 8.35 -3.40 22.17
N ASP A 259 8.51 -2.09 22.34
CA ASP A 259 7.76 -1.32 23.35
C ASP A 259 6.26 -1.38 23.09
N GLY A 260 5.82 -1.23 21.83
CA GLY A 260 4.43 -1.46 21.45
C GLY A 260 3.93 -2.83 21.90
N TYR A 261 4.64 -3.91 21.54
CA TYR A 261 4.25 -5.27 21.93
C TYR A 261 4.33 -5.55 23.44
N ARG A 262 5.18 -4.82 24.18
CA ARG A 262 5.35 -4.89 25.64
C ARG A 262 4.34 -4.07 26.44
N ASP A 263 3.75 -3.04 25.84
CA ASP A 263 2.66 -2.24 26.45
C ASP A 263 1.28 -2.91 26.24
N HIS A 264 1.19 -3.84 25.29
CA HIS A 264 -0.03 -4.60 24.99
C HIS A 264 -0.39 -5.77 25.93
N PRO A 265 0.49 -6.33 26.79
CA PRO A 265 0.12 -7.29 27.83
C PRO A 265 -0.86 -6.71 28.86
N ASP A 266 -0.92 -5.39 29.04
CA ASP A 266 -1.93 -4.73 29.90
C ASP A 266 -3.37 -4.91 29.37
N LEU A 267 -3.52 -5.38 28.12
CA LEU A 267 -4.82 -5.71 27.52
C LEU A 267 -5.20 -7.18 27.70
N LEU A 268 -4.26 -8.06 28.04
CA LEU A 268 -4.52 -9.49 28.27
C LEU A 268 -5.37 -9.73 29.54
N PRO A 269 -5.16 -9.02 30.67
CA PRO A 269 -6.09 -9.02 31.81
C PRO A 269 -7.43 -8.33 31.52
N ARG A 270 -7.53 -7.56 30.43
CA ARG A 270 -8.76 -6.85 30.02
C ARG A 270 -9.58 -7.64 29.01
N LEU A 271 -9.17 -8.87 28.68
CA LEU A 271 -10.03 -9.83 27.99
C LEU A 271 -11.18 -10.20 28.95
N PRO A 272 -12.45 -9.96 28.57
CA PRO A 272 -13.58 -10.13 29.49
C PRO A 272 -13.71 -11.58 29.97
N GLY A 273 -13.37 -11.85 31.24
CA GLY A 273 -13.39 -13.19 31.83
C GLY A 273 -12.02 -13.86 32.01
N VAL A 274 -10.92 -13.11 31.84
CA VAL A 274 -9.57 -13.48 32.28
C VAL A 274 -9.28 -12.76 33.60
N GLY A 275 -9.68 -13.38 34.71
CA GLY A 275 -9.43 -12.85 36.04
C GLY A 275 -7.96 -12.98 36.42
N MET A 276 -7.10 -12.10 35.93
CA MET A 276 -5.76 -11.90 36.50
C MET A 276 -5.72 -10.58 37.26
N ALA A 277 -5.48 -10.66 38.57
CA ALA A 277 -5.32 -9.51 39.43
C ALA A 277 -4.21 -8.59 38.89
N SER A 278 -4.56 -7.32 38.70
CA SER A 278 -3.73 -6.26 38.11
C SER A 278 -2.40 -5.98 38.84
N SER A 279 -2.09 -6.70 39.92
CA SER A 279 -0.93 -6.50 40.78
C SER A 279 0.32 -7.31 40.39
N ALA A 280 0.20 -8.31 39.50
CA ALA A 280 1.31 -9.24 39.23
C ALA A 280 2.36 -8.74 38.22
N ILE A 281 2.11 -7.62 37.52
CA ILE A 281 3.00 -7.10 36.47
C ILE A 281 3.33 -5.63 36.76
N ARG A 282 4.05 -5.39 37.86
CA ARG A 282 4.91 -4.21 37.94
C ARG A 282 6.32 -4.64 37.53
N PRO A 283 6.88 -4.15 36.42
CA PRO A 283 8.33 -4.08 36.31
C PRO A 283 8.82 -3.10 37.38
N ALA A 284 9.71 -3.57 38.25
CA ALA A 284 10.48 -2.69 39.10
C ALA A 284 11.31 -1.76 38.20
N THR A 285 11.39 -0.49 38.59
CA THR A 285 12.24 0.56 37.99
C THR A 285 11.71 1.22 36.70
N ARG A 286 10.76 2.16 36.88
CA ARG A 286 10.61 3.28 35.95
C ARG A 286 11.79 4.22 36.15
N ALA A 287 12.88 4.02 35.41
CA ALA A 287 13.89 5.05 35.27
C ALA A 287 13.22 6.26 34.62
N GLN A 288 13.15 7.36 35.35
CA GLN A 288 12.62 8.63 34.87
C GLN A 288 13.48 9.09 33.68
N HIS A 289 12.90 9.10 32.48
CA HIS A 289 13.51 9.82 31.37
C HIS A 289 13.48 11.33 31.68
N PRO A 290 14.61 12.05 31.55
CA PRO A 290 14.63 13.48 31.77
C PRO A 290 13.83 14.20 30.68
N PRO A 291 13.25 15.37 30.97
CA PRO A 291 12.46 16.10 29.99
C PRO A 291 13.32 16.45 28.77
N LYS A 292 12.76 16.22 27.58
CA LYS A 292 13.33 16.66 26.30
C LYS A 292 13.66 18.15 26.42
N ARG A 293 14.95 18.50 26.27
CA ARG A 293 15.40 19.88 26.10
C ARG A 293 14.58 20.51 24.98
N GLN A 294 13.78 21.51 25.33
CA GLN A 294 13.20 22.44 24.36
C GLN A 294 14.34 23.01 23.53
N GLY A 295 14.23 22.87 22.21
CA GLY A 295 15.22 23.40 21.28
C GLY A 295 15.34 24.91 21.47
N CYS A 296 16.58 25.36 21.67
CA CYS A 296 16.96 26.76 21.63
C CYS A 296 16.29 27.46 20.44
N HIS A 297 15.45 28.44 20.77
CA HIS A 297 15.13 29.55 19.89
C HIS A 297 16.43 30.17 19.39
N ARG A 298 16.66 30.12 18.07
CA ARG A 298 17.56 31.07 17.40
C ARG A 298 16.80 32.40 17.26
N PRO A 299 17.29 33.52 17.80
CA PRO A 299 16.65 34.80 17.56
C PRO A 299 16.93 35.27 16.13
N ARG A 300 15.88 35.69 15.43
CA ARG A 300 15.96 36.53 14.24
C ARG A 300 16.27 37.95 14.71
N SER A 301 17.39 38.51 14.27
CA SER A 301 17.69 39.94 14.34
C SER A 301 17.47 40.57 12.96
N SER A 302 16.73 41.68 12.95
CA SER A 302 16.57 42.65 11.86
C SER A 302 15.91 43.88 12.51
N ARG A 303 16.47 45.08 12.55
CA ARG A 303 17.56 45.69 11.77
C ARG A 303 18.16 46.86 12.53
N ASP A 304 19.46 46.90 12.75
CA ASP A 304 20.21 45.74 13.26
C ASP A 304 20.24 45.86 14.80
N PHE A 305 19.12 46.33 15.31
CA PHE A 305 18.99 47.27 16.42
C PHE A 305 17.54 47.20 16.89
#